data_AF-A0A814MRU4-F1
#
_entry.id   AF-A0A814MRU4-F1
#
_cell.length_a   1.000
_cell.length_b   1.000
_cell.length_c   1.000
_cell.angle_alpha   90.00
_cell.angle_beta   90.00
_cell.angle_gamma   90.00
#
_symmetry.space_group_name_H-M   'P 1'
#
loop_
_entity.id
_entity.type
_entity.pdbx_description
1 polymer ?
#
loop_
_entity_poly.entity_id
_entity_poly.type
_entity_poly.pdbx_seq_one_letter_code
_entity_poly.pdbx_strand_id
1 'polypeptide(L)'
;MIFEVPSLACSLILLYYLFIDRNLRQSLSNHVIMVLLIIGLFSQLIDIPFYLNYLRINCVWPQITISCLMWWFAATGISNLTNIVMA
;
A
#
# COMPACT_ATOMS: atom_id res chain seq x y z
N MET A 1 6.83 5.79 9.73
CA MET A 1 5.78 5.52 10.74
C MET A 1 4.87 6.72 11.01
N ILE A 2 5.35 7.90 11.46
CA ILE A 2 4.45 9.05 11.73
C ILE A 2 3.67 9.51 10.49
N PHE A 3 4.25 9.43 9.29
CA PHE A 3 3.58 9.76 8.03
C PHE A 3 2.78 8.60 7.42
N GLU A 4 3.02 7.36 7.87
CA GLU A 4 2.34 6.16 7.36
C GLU A 4 0.88 6.14 7.82
N VAL A 5 0.62 6.44 9.10
CA VAL A 5 -0.72 6.46 9.68
C VAL A 5 -1.66 7.45 9.00
N PRO A 6 -1.31 8.74 8.82
CA PRO A 6 -2.16 9.68 8.10
C PRO A 6 -2.26 9.35 6.61
N SER A 7 -1.21 8.79 5.99
CA SER A 7 -1.28 8.31 4.60
C SER A 7 -2.31 7.19 4.45
N LEU A 8 -2.32 6.22 5.35
CA LEU A 8 -3.24 5.08 5.32
C LEU A 8 -4.69 5.54 5.55
N ALA A 9 -4.89 6.48 6.49
CA ALA A 9 -6.20 7.10 6.72
C ALA A 9 -6.69 7.89 5.49
N CYS A 10 -5.83 8.69 4.86
CA CYS A 10 -6.16 9.41 3.62
C CYS A 10 -6.53 8.44 2.49
N SER A 11 -5.75 7.37 2.29
CA SER A 11 -6.03 6.37 1.25
C SER A 11 -7.40 5.71 1.45
N LEU A 12 -7.77 5.39 2.71
CA LEU A 12 -9.08 4.80 3.03
C LEU A 12 -10.22 5.79 2.80
N ILE A 13 -10.07 7.04 3.23
CA ILE A 13 -11.09 8.09 3.03
C ILE A 13 -11.29 8.35 1.54
N LEU A 14 -10.20 8.43 0.77
CA LEU A 14 -10.24 8.70 -0.66
C LEU A 14 -10.87 7.53 -1.41
N LEU A 15 -10.53 6.29 -1.04
CA LEU A 15 -11.18 5.09 -1.58
C LEU A 15 -12.68 5.07 -1.28
N TYR A 16 -13.07 5.39 -0.04
CA TYR A 16 -14.47 5.45 0.40
C TYR A 16 -15.26 6.48 -0.41
N TYR A 17 -14.71 7.69 -0.57
CA TYR A 17 -15.31 8.75 -1.35
C TYR A 17 -15.51 8.33 -2.82
N LEU A 18 -14.50 7.69 -3.41
CA LEU A 18 -14.52 7.22 -4.80
C LEU A 18 -15.50 6.05 -5.02
N PHE A 19 -15.77 5.24 -3.99
CA PHE A 19 -16.81 4.20 -4.02
C PHE A 19 -18.23 4.75 -3.90
N ILE A 20 -18.42 5.83 -3.16
CA ILE A 20 -19.74 6.45 -2.97
C ILE A 20 -20.12 7.29 -4.18
N ASP A 21 -19.20 8.11 -4.68
CA ASP A 21 -19.52 9.08 -5.71
C ASP A 21 -19.64 8.39 -7.09
N ARG A 22 -20.85 8.34 -7.63
CA ARG A 22 -21.15 7.64 -8.89
C ARG A 22 -20.63 8.39 -10.12
N ASN A 23 -20.49 9.71 -10.03
CA ASN A 23 -19.93 10.54 -11.10
C ASN A 23 -18.41 10.35 -11.23
N LEU A 24 -17.69 10.14 -10.12
CA LEU A 24 -16.26 9.88 -10.16
C LEU A 24 -15.94 8.51 -10.80
N ARG A 25 -16.82 7.51 -10.70
CA ARG A 25 -16.60 6.19 -11.33
C ARG A 25 -16.65 6.17 -12.86
N GLN A 26 -17.24 7.18 -13.51
CA GLN A 26 -17.39 7.18 -14.98
C GLN A 26 -16.12 7.56 -15.74
N SER A 27 -15.10 8.13 -15.06
CA SER A 27 -13.83 8.45 -15.70
C SER A 27 -12.85 7.29 -15.59
N LEU A 28 -12.28 6.89 -16.73
CA LEU A 28 -11.31 5.79 -16.82
C LEU A 28 -10.04 6.08 -15.98
N SER A 29 -9.67 7.35 -15.86
CA SER A 29 -8.58 7.80 -14.97
C SER A 29 -8.87 7.50 -13.49
N ASN A 30 -10.12 7.63 -13.05
CA ASN A 30 -10.49 7.38 -11.66
C ASN A 30 -10.48 5.88 -11.33
N HIS A 31 -10.68 5.01 -12.32
CA HIS A 31 -10.48 3.56 -12.16
C HIS A 31 -8.99 3.23 -11.93
N VAL A 32 -8.07 3.86 -12.66
CA VAL A 32 -6.63 3.67 -12.44
C VAL A 32 -6.21 4.16 -11.05
N ILE A 33 -6.70 5.33 -10.63
CA ILE A 33 -6.45 5.87 -9.28
C ILE A 33 -7.00 4.93 -8.20
N MET A 34 -8.20 4.37 -8.39
CA MET A 34 -8.78 3.40 -7.47
C MET A 34 -7.89 2.15 -7.32
N VAL A 35 -7.41 1.59 -8.44
CA VAL A 35 -6.52 0.42 -8.43
C VAL A 35 -5.19 0.75 -7.74
N LEU A 36 -4.61 1.91 -8.03
CA LEU A 36 -3.37 2.36 -7.37
C LEU A 36 -3.55 2.52 -5.86
N LEU A 37 -4.66 3.11 -5.42
CA LEU A 37 -4.97 3.26 -3.98
C LEU A 37 -5.11 1.91 -3.30
N ILE A 38 -5.79 0.95 -3.93
CA ILE A 38 -5.95 -0.41 -3.40
C ILE A 38 -4.59 -1.09 -3.28
N ILE A 39 -3.77 -1.04 -4.33
CA ILE A 39 -2.43 -1.65 -4.34
C ILE A 39 -1.54 -1.01 -3.27
N GLY A 40 -1.55 0.32 -3.14
CA GLY A 40 -0.81 1.05 -2.10
C GLY A 40 -1.25 0.70 -0.69
N LEU A 41 -2.57 0.58 -0.47
CA LEU A 41 -3.14 0.15 0.81
C LEU A 41 -2.69 -1.24 1.21
N PHE A 42 -2.75 -2.21 0.29
CA PHE A 42 -2.28 -3.57 0.56
C PHE A 42 -0.78 -3.60 0.84
N SER A 43 0.01 -2.81 0.12
CA SER A 43 1.45 -2.70 0.39
C SER A 43 1.70 -2.19 1.81
N GLN A 44 1.07 -1.09 2.21
CA GLN A 44 1.19 -0.55 3.58
C GLN A 44 0.70 -1.53 4.65
N LEU A 45 -0.39 -2.25 4.39
CA LEU A 45 -0.92 -3.25 5.32
C LEU A 45 0.03 -4.43 5.53
N ILE A 46 0.83 -4.77 4.53
CA ILE A 46 1.86 -5.81 4.61
C ILE A 46 3.14 -5.24 5.24
N ASP A 47 3.57 -4.06 4.82
CA ASP A 47 4.84 -3.48 5.24
C ASP A 47 4.85 -3.16 6.74
N ILE A 48 3.80 -2.51 7.25
CA ILE A 48 3.70 -2.11 8.66
C ILE A 48 3.90 -3.28 9.64
N PRO A 49 3.19 -4.42 9.55
CA PRO A 49 3.38 -5.53 10.48
C PRO A 49 4.74 -6.21 10.30
N PHE A 50 5.25 -6.36 9.08
CA PHE A 50 6.58 -6.93 8.85
C PHE A 50 7.69 -6.03 9.42
N TYR A 51 7.59 -4.72 9.22
CA TYR A 51 8.52 -3.73 9.74
C TYR A 51 8.46 -3.64 11.28
N LEU A 52 7.25 -3.62 11.88
CA LEU A 52 7.09 -3.67 13.35
C LEU A 52 7.68 -4.96 13.94
N ASN A 53 7.44 -6.10 13.30
CA ASN A 53 7.99 -7.38 13.76
C ASN A 53 9.52 -7.41 13.62
N TYR A 54 10.05 -6.87 12.52
CA TYR A 54 11.49 -6.71 12.32
C TYR A 54 12.11 -5.82 13.39
N LEU A 55 11.49 -4.68 13.75
CA LEU A 55 11.98 -3.83 14.85
C LEU A 55 11.99 -4.55 16.20
N ARG A 56 11.05 -5.48 16.44
CA ARG A 56 10.95 -6.23 17.70
C ARG A 56 11.97 -7.35 17.80
N ILE A 57 12.15 -8.13 16.73
CA ILE A 57 12.89 -9.41 16.76
C ILE A 57 14.24 -9.29 16.04
N ASN A 58 14.50 -8.14 15.37
CA ASN A 58 15.61 -7.93 14.42
C ASN A 58 15.61 -8.94 13.25
N CYS A 59 14.48 -9.61 13.02
CA CYS A 59 14.34 -10.54 11.92
C CYS A 59 12.91 -10.63 11.40
N VAL A 60 12.80 -10.98 10.12
CA VAL A 60 11.52 -11.25 9.44
C VAL A 60 11.02 -12.59 9.91
N TRP A 61 9.88 -12.61 10.61
CA TRP A 61 9.23 -13.84 11.03
C TRP A 61 7.95 -14.07 10.20
N PRO A 62 7.73 -15.28 9.67
CA PRO A 62 8.62 -16.44 9.71
C PRO A 62 9.89 -16.23 8.87
N GLN A 63 11.02 -16.77 9.32
CA GLN A 63 12.32 -16.73 8.62
C GLN A 63 12.33 -17.70 7.43
N ILE A 64 11.39 -17.50 6.52
CA ILE A 64 11.29 -18.24 5.26
C ILE A 64 11.58 -17.29 4.11
N THR A 65 12.29 -17.80 3.09
CA THR A 65 12.68 -17.01 1.91
C THR A 65 11.49 -16.34 1.25
N ILE A 66 10.32 -17.00 1.26
CA ILE A 66 9.08 -16.49 0.69
C ILE A 66 8.60 -15.23 1.43
N SER A 67 8.66 -15.20 2.76
CA SER A 67 8.24 -14.02 3.54
C SER A 67 9.17 -12.83 3.31
N CYS A 68 10.48 -13.05 3.23
CA CYS A 68 11.42 -11.99 2.87
C CYS A 68 11.19 -11.47 1.44
N LEU A 69 10.98 -12.36 0.47
CA LEU A 69 10.69 -11.98 -0.91
C LEU A 69 9.37 -11.22 -1.03
N MET A 70 8.32 -11.66 -0.33
CA MET A 70 7.04 -10.95 -0.31
C MET A 70 7.17 -9.56 0.30
N TRP A 71 7.90 -9.44 1.42
CA TRP A 71 8.12 -8.13 2.04
C TRP A 71 8.94 -7.22 1.12
N TRP A 72 10.01 -7.73 0.50
CA TRP A 72 10.82 -6.95 -0.43
C TRP A 72 10.05 -6.53 -1.69
N PHE A 73 9.19 -7.41 -2.21
CA PHE A 73 8.31 -7.10 -3.33
C PHE A 73 7.31 -5.99 -2.98
N ALA A 74 6.71 -6.04 -1.79
CA ALA A 74 5.80 -5.01 -1.31
C ALA A 74 6.52 -3.67 -1.07
N ALA A 75 7.60 -3.69 -0.28
CA ALA A 75 8.35 -2.51 0.13
C ALA A 75 8.96 -1.75 -1.06
N THR A 76 9.54 -2.48 -2.01
CA THR A 76 10.34 -1.89 -3.09
C THR A 76 9.65 -1.96 -4.44
N GLY A 77 9.07 -3.11 -4.79
CA GLY A 77 8.45 -3.31 -6.10
C GLY A 77 7.21 -2.43 -6.26
N ILE A 78 6.26 -2.55 -5.34
CA ILE A 78 4.99 -1.81 -5.40
C ILE A 78 5.21 -0.31 -5.23
N SER A 79 6.06 0.10 -4.29
CA SER A 79 6.37 1.51 -4.05
C SER A 79 7.03 2.16 -5.26
N ASN A 80 7.96 1.47 -5.94
CA ASN A 80 8.57 2.01 -7.15
C ASN A 80 7.58 2.06 -8.32
N LEU A 81 6.72 1.06 -8.47
CA LEU A 81 5.68 1.06 -9.51
C LEU A 81 4.74 2.26 -9.34
N THR A 82 4.26 2.51 -8.13
CA THR A 82 3.39 3.65 -7.84
C THR A 82 4.11 4.98 -8.09
N ASN A 83 5.37 5.10 -7.68
CA ASN A 83 6.19 6.29 -7.99
C ASN A 83 6.37 6.53 -9.48
N ILE A 84 6.60 5.48 -10.29
CA ILE A 84 6.75 5.60 -11.75
C ILE A 84 5.44 6.01 -12.41
N VAL A 85 4.30 5.49 -11.94
CA VAL A 85 2.98 5.82 -12.50
C VAL A 85 2.55 7.25 -12.12
N MET A 86 3.09 7.80 -11.03
CA MET A 86 2.82 9.16 -10.56
C MET A 86 3.85 10.20 -11.03
N ALA A 87 4.93 9.79 -11.72
CA ALA A 87 5.98 10.64 -12.27
C ALA A 87 5.67 11.09 -13.70
#